data_AF-A0A1L0BB67-F1
#
_entry.id   AF-A0A1L0BB67-F1
#
_cell.length_a   1.000
_cell.length_b   1.000
_cell.length_c   1.000
_cell.angle_alpha   90.00
_cell.angle_beta   90.00
_cell.angle_gamma   90.00
#
_symmetry.space_group_name_H-M   'P 1'
#
loop_
_entity.id
_entity.type
_entity.pdbx_description
1 polymer ?
#
loop_
_entity_poly.entity_id
_entity_poly.type
_entity_poly.pdbx_seq_one_letter_code
_entity_poly.pdbx_strand_id
1 'polypeptide(L)'
;MVFERLLNVNLLSYVVDFYQSKEGDLQMSAKTVFKLTMTKFWDLFDNAASLDERIGKLKSANQCVEILNAVASSGRLDTEQSNDLARIKHLLNALLKLKNFRLVLERNQPVTPNQVVSKIKRQSTDDIYSPIALISTVLEQNPKAYFAFEKLYKIASDLAIYLELEITEDYLPKVQSACIESSLVDGNFDFAYKHSKNLFDYYVDKSHGEKLNEFWLTFYQVGKYISPEWHNEYDEKVEQEKISVLFKQREILSLTLKLAKPTTSTVDNSRLIIGQLRHINREINAWYADNDSRRGDNVQRAAQSTHAQLQDNINGLLSEAASTAAQSKNQASKKISKLLVSGLGWAIGAQEGDIERK
;
A
#
# COMPACT_ATOMS: atom_id res chain seq x y z
N MET A 1 38.44 -34.46 17.46
CA MET A 1 39.25 -33.50 18.26
C MET A 1 38.41 -32.88 19.38
N VAL A 2 39.01 -32.17 20.36
CA VAL A 2 38.27 -31.50 21.47
C VAL A 2 37.28 -30.47 20.96
N PHE A 3 37.68 -29.62 20.00
CA PHE A 3 36.81 -28.62 19.35
C PHE A 3 35.53 -29.23 18.78
N GLU A 4 35.68 -30.29 17.98
CA GLU A 4 34.57 -31.00 17.33
C GLU A 4 33.62 -31.64 18.35
N ARG A 5 34.16 -32.17 19.46
CA ARG A 5 33.34 -32.70 20.56
C ARG A 5 32.54 -31.59 21.25
N LEU A 6 33.16 -30.44 21.54
CA LEU A 6 32.47 -29.29 22.13
C LEU A 6 31.36 -28.77 21.21
N LEU A 7 31.65 -28.68 19.91
CA LEU A 7 30.69 -28.27 18.89
C LEU A 7 29.50 -29.26 18.78
N ASN A 8 29.77 -30.57 18.80
CA ASN A 8 28.73 -31.61 18.71
C ASN A 8 27.85 -31.68 19.95
N VAL A 9 28.40 -31.41 21.14
CA VAL A 9 27.65 -31.39 22.41
C VAL A 9 26.93 -30.04 22.64
N ASN A 10 26.98 -29.12 21.67
CA ASN A 10 26.39 -27.77 21.74
C ASN A 10 26.94 -26.90 22.89
N LEU A 11 28.19 -27.13 23.30
CA LEU A 11 28.89 -26.32 24.30
C LEU A 11 29.52 -25.08 23.64
N LEU A 12 28.71 -24.33 22.89
CA LEU A 12 29.18 -23.31 21.94
C LEU A 12 29.88 -22.11 22.60
N SER A 13 29.53 -21.77 23.84
CA SER A 13 30.25 -20.75 24.62
C SER A 13 31.72 -21.13 24.84
N TYR A 14 31.97 -22.38 25.21
CA TYR A 14 33.31 -22.90 25.42
C TYR A 14 34.11 -23.07 24.12
N VAL A 15 33.43 -23.19 22.98
CA VAL A 15 34.07 -23.27 21.66
C VAL A 15 34.74 -21.94 21.31
N VAL A 16 34.09 -20.81 21.60
CA VAL A 16 34.66 -19.46 21.38
C VAL A 16 35.90 -19.26 22.25
N ASP A 17 35.79 -19.55 23.55
CA ASP A 17 36.89 -19.42 24.50
C ASP A 17 38.08 -20.32 24.13
N PHE A 18 37.80 -21.58 23.75
CA PHE A 18 38.82 -22.53 23.30
C PHE A 18 39.53 -22.04 22.03
N TYR A 19 38.79 -21.50 21.05
CA TYR A 19 39.39 -20.97 19.82
C TYR A 19 40.27 -19.74 20.06
N GLN A 20 39.86 -18.86 21.00
CA GLN A 20 40.61 -17.66 21.35
C GLN A 20 41.82 -17.93 22.27
N SER A 21 41.82 -19.08 22.97
CA SER A 21 42.93 -19.47 23.83
C SER A 21 44.21 -19.69 22.99
N LYS A 22 45.31 -19.05 23.41
CA LYS A 22 46.62 -19.10 22.72
C LYS A 22 47.41 -20.38 22.99
N GLU A 23 46.78 -21.47 23.44
CA GLU A 23 47.50 -22.73 23.71
C GLU A 23 47.95 -23.38 22.40
N GLY A 24 49.25 -23.28 22.14
CA GLY A 24 49.90 -23.30 20.83
C GLY A 24 49.96 -24.63 20.07
N ASP A 25 49.46 -25.73 20.61
CA ASP A 25 49.65 -27.07 20.01
C ASP A 25 48.35 -27.76 19.54
N LEU A 26 47.19 -27.14 19.76
CA LEU A 26 45.86 -27.69 19.42
C LEU A 26 45.08 -26.83 18.40
N GLN A 27 45.71 -25.80 17.85
CA GLN A 27 45.05 -24.86 16.95
C GLN A 27 44.75 -25.51 15.58
N MET A 28 43.50 -25.91 15.41
CA MET A 28 42.95 -26.27 14.11
C MET A 28 43.05 -25.08 13.15
N SER A 29 43.28 -25.35 11.86
CA SER A 29 43.31 -24.27 10.86
C SER A 29 41.97 -23.52 10.85
N ALA A 30 42.01 -22.20 10.64
CA ALA A 30 40.80 -21.36 10.56
C ALA A 30 39.81 -21.89 9.52
N LYS A 31 40.31 -22.45 8.41
CA LYS A 31 39.51 -23.11 7.37
C LYS A 31 38.79 -24.37 7.87
N THR A 32 39.45 -25.19 8.68
CA THR A 32 38.83 -26.38 9.28
C THR A 32 37.77 -25.99 10.30
N VAL A 33 38.06 -25.00 11.16
CA VAL A 33 37.12 -24.46 12.15
C VAL A 33 35.88 -23.88 11.47
N PHE A 34 36.08 -23.07 10.42
CA PHE A 34 34.98 -22.52 9.62
C PHE A 34 34.11 -23.62 9.04
N LYS A 35 34.70 -24.61 8.37
CA LYS A 35 33.95 -25.72 7.75
C LYS A 35 33.13 -26.51 8.76
N LEU A 36 33.73 -26.89 9.89
CA LEU A 36 33.02 -27.65 10.94
C LEU A 36 31.87 -26.84 11.55
N THR A 37 32.13 -25.57 11.85
CA THR A 37 31.12 -24.67 12.42
C THR A 37 29.99 -24.42 11.42
N MET A 38 30.30 -24.30 10.13
CA MET A 38 29.32 -24.14 9.06
C MET A 38 28.44 -25.38 8.89
N THR A 39 29.03 -26.58 8.91
CA THR A 39 28.26 -27.83 8.90
C THR A 39 27.33 -27.90 10.11
N LYS A 40 27.82 -27.52 11.30
CA LYS A 40 26.98 -27.51 12.51
C LYS A 40 25.87 -26.46 12.43
N PHE A 41 26.16 -25.29 11.88
CA PHE A 41 25.18 -24.23 11.66
C PHE A 41 23.99 -24.76 10.84
N TRP A 42 24.25 -25.40 9.69
CA TRP A 42 23.18 -25.93 8.83
C TRP A 42 22.42 -27.07 9.50
N ASP A 43 23.09 -27.99 10.20
CA ASP A 43 22.42 -29.02 11.01
C ASP A 43 21.43 -28.42 12.04
N LEU A 44 21.85 -27.38 12.75
CA LEU A 44 20.99 -26.70 13.72
C LEU A 44 19.86 -25.92 13.05
N PHE A 45 20.16 -25.25 11.94
CA PHE A 45 19.22 -24.44 11.16
C PHE A 45 18.12 -25.28 10.54
N ASP A 46 18.47 -26.37 9.85
CA ASP A 46 17.55 -27.24 9.13
C ASP A 46 16.57 -27.94 10.07
N ASN A 47 17.00 -28.17 11.32
CA ASN A 47 16.20 -28.82 12.34
C ASN A 47 15.50 -27.84 13.31
N ALA A 48 15.59 -26.53 13.09
CA ALA A 48 14.95 -25.54 13.95
C ALA A 48 13.42 -25.53 13.76
N ALA A 49 12.67 -25.58 14.86
CA ALA A 49 11.21 -25.65 14.85
C ALA A 49 10.50 -24.28 14.80
N SER A 50 11.25 -23.18 14.85
CA SER A 50 10.71 -21.82 14.94
C SER A 50 11.70 -20.80 14.35
N LEU A 51 11.17 -19.65 13.92
CA LEU A 51 11.94 -18.46 13.52
C LEU A 51 12.43 -17.62 14.72
N ASP A 52 12.10 -17.97 15.97
CA ASP A 52 12.60 -17.23 17.13
C ASP A 52 14.06 -17.59 17.45
N GLU A 53 14.95 -16.65 17.15
CA GLU A 53 16.39 -16.70 17.37
C GLU A 53 16.82 -16.87 18.85
N ARG A 54 15.92 -16.65 19.80
CA ARG A 54 16.23 -16.70 21.24
C ARG A 54 16.08 -18.09 21.85
N ILE A 55 15.51 -19.04 21.10
CA ILE A 55 15.15 -20.37 21.62
C ILE A 55 15.62 -21.50 20.71
N GLY A 56 15.67 -22.71 21.28
CA GLY A 56 15.89 -23.95 20.57
C GLY A 56 17.16 -23.98 19.73
N LYS A 57 17.09 -24.68 18.59
CA LYS A 57 18.24 -24.88 17.69
C LYS A 57 18.65 -23.61 16.94
N LEU A 58 17.72 -22.67 16.71
CA LEU A 58 18.04 -21.41 16.03
C LEU A 58 18.91 -20.49 16.91
N LYS A 59 18.71 -20.50 18.24
CA LYS A 59 19.65 -19.86 19.18
C LYS A 59 21.06 -20.42 19.04
N SER A 60 21.18 -21.74 19.03
CA SER A 60 22.48 -22.40 18.85
C SER A 60 23.10 -22.11 17.48
N ALA A 61 22.29 -22.03 16.41
CA ALA A 61 22.76 -21.62 15.10
C ALA A 61 23.32 -20.18 15.10
N ASN A 62 22.68 -19.25 15.83
CA ASN A 62 23.22 -17.90 16.01
C ASN A 62 24.55 -17.89 16.77
N GLN A 63 24.70 -18.73 17.78
CA GLN A 63 25.99 -18.91 18.47
C GLN A 63 27.08 -19.47 17.55
N CYS A 64 26.73 -20.32 16.58
CA CYS A 64 27.68 -20.72 15.53
C CYS A 64 28.15 -19.51 14.70
N VAL A 65 27.29 -18.54 14.42
CA VAL A 65 27.68 -17.30 13.73
C VAL A 65 28.62 -16.45 14.58
N GLU A 66 28.49 -16.43 15.91
CA GLU A 66 29.45 -15.78 16.81
C GLU A 66 30.85 -16.41 16.71
N ILE A 67 30.91 -17.75 16.66
CA ILE A 67 32.17 -18.48 16.42
C ILE A 67 32.75 -18.10 15.06
N LEU A 68 31.93 -18.12 14.00
CA LEU A 68 32.38 -17.75 12.65
C LEU A 68 32.88 -16.30 12.58
N ASN A 69 32.27 -15.37 13.34
CA ASN A 69 32.74 -14.01 13.48
C ASN A 69 34.11 -13.93 14.14
N ALA A 70 34.33 -14.68 15.23
CA ALA A 70 35.65 -14.74 15.88
C ALA A 70 36.73 -15.29 14.94
N VAL A 71 36.38 -16.29 14.10
CA VAL A 71 37.28 -16.80 13.07
C VAL A 71 37.54 -15.73 12.00
N ALA A 72 36.52 -15.01 11.54
CA ALA A 72 36.67 -13.95 10.54
C ALA A 72 37.55 -12.80 11.03
N SER A 73 37.39 -12.37 12.30
CA SER A 73 38.21 -11.32 12.93
C SER A 73 39.69 -11.67 13.03
N SER A 74 40.07 -12.95 12.91
CA SER A 74 41.48 -13.37 12.88
C SER A 74 42.18 -13.06 11.55
N GLY A 75 41.45 -12.64 10.50
CA GLY A 75 42.00 -12.30 9.19
C GLY A 75 42.49 -13.50 8.37
N ARG A 76 42.12 -14.72 8.78
CA ARG A 76 42.61 -16.00 8.20
C ARG A 76 41.60 -16.69 7.28
N LEU A 77 40.49 -16.04 6.94
CA LEU A 77 39.48 -16.57 6.02
C LEU A 77 39.77 -16.13 4.59
N ASP A 78 39.43 -16.99 3.63
CA ASP A 78 39.41 -16.63 2.23
C ASP A 78 38.17 -15.79 1.86
N THR A 79 38.17 -15.22 0.65
CA THR A 79 37.07 -14.36 0.17
C THR A 79 35.75 -15.13 0.08
N GLU A 80 35.79 -16.41 -0.29
CA GLU A 80 34.61 -17.27 -0.40
C GLU A 80 33.95 -17.49 0.97
N GLN A 81 34.75 -17.87 1.97
CA GLN A 81 34.29 -18.03 3.36
C GLN A 81 33.72 -16.74 3.95
N SER A 82 34.35 -15.61 3.63
CA SER A 82 33.88 -14.29 4.08
C SER A 82 32.52 -13.96 3.46
N ASN A 83 32.33 -14.26 2.18
CA ASN A 83 31.05 -14.09 1.49
C ASN A 83 29.98 -15.02 2.06
N ASP A 84 30.28 -16.29 2.32
CA ASP A 84 29.32 -17.23 2.91
C ASP A 84 28.85 -16.81 4.30
N LEU A 85 29.76 -16.31 5.15
CA LEU A 85 29.41 -15.74 6.45
C LEU A 85 28.49 -14.52 6.30
N ALA A 86 28.78 -13.62 5.35
CA ALA A 86 27.93 -12.46 5.08
C ALA A 86 26.53 -12.90 4.64
N ARG A 87 26.42 -13.87 3.74
CA ARG A 87 25.15 -14.41 3.24
C ARG A 87 24.28 -14.99 4.36
N ILE A 88 24.87 -15.78 5.26
CA ILE A 88 24.14 -16.35 6.39
C ILE A 88 23.67 -15.28 7.38
N LYS A 89 24.49 -14.24 7.62
CA LYS A 89 24.05 -13.10 8.42
C LYS A 89 22.84 -12.41 7.81
N HIS A 90 22.83 -12.20 6.50
CA HIS A 90 21.66 -11.63 5.81
C HIS A 90 20.44 -12.55 5.93
N LEU A 91 20.60 -13.86 5.75
CA LEU A 91 19.51 -14.82 5.97
C LEU A 91 18.90 -14.70 7.38
N LEU A 92 19.74 -14.74 8.42
CA LEU A 92 19.27 -14.64 9.82
C LEU A 92 18.59 -13.29 10.08
N ASN A 93 19.14 -12.20 9.55
CA ASN A 93 18.55 -10.86 9.63
C ASN A 93 17.19 -10.77 8.94
N ALA A 94 16.98 -11.51 7.84
CA ALA A 94 15.68 -11.60 7.18
C ALA A 94 14.69 -12.38 8.05
N LEU A 95 15.09 -13.55 8.58
CA LEU A 95 14.24 -14.37 9.46
C LEU A 95 13.82 -13.63 10.74
N LEU A 96 14.73 -12.86 11.34
CA LEU A 96 14.47 -12.00 12.49
C LEU A 96 13.35 -10.99 12.21
N LYS A 97 13.33 -10.40 11.00
CA LYS A 97 12.27 -9.46 10.62
C LYS A 97 10.98 -10.21 10.28
N LEU A 98 11.09 -11.34 9.58
CA LEU A 98 9.99 -12.17 9.14
C LEU A 98 9.16 -12.74 10.30
N LYS A 99 9.81 -13.04 11.44
CA LYS A 99 9.13 -13.56 12.65
C LYS A 99 8.02 -12.66 13.19
N ASN A 100 8.02 -11.37 12.83
CA ASN A 100 7.01 -10.40 13.27
C ASN A 100 5.74 -10.42 12.42
N PHE A 101 5.72 -11.20 11.33
CA PHE A 101 4.57 -11.37 10.46
C PHE A 101 3.98 -12.76 10.67
N ARG A 102 2.65 -12.86 10.59
CA ARG A 102 1.99 -14.15 10.49
C ARG A 102 2.39 -14.79 9.17
N LEU A 103 2.99 -15.96 9.21
CA LEU A 103 3.39 -16.68 8.02
C LEU A 103 3.02 -18.15 8.19
N VAL A 104 2.37 -18.71 7.18
CA VAL A 104 2.00 -20.11 7.07
C VAL A 104 2.42 -20.56 5.67
N LEU A 105 3.48 -21.35 5.60
CA LEU A 105 4.01 -21.90 4.34
C LEU A 105 3.44 -23.29 4.03
N GLU A 106 3.11 -24.04 5.08
CA GLU A 106 2.49 -25.36 5.03
C GLU A 106 1.30 -25.40 5.99
N ARG A 107 0.21 -26.07 5.59
CA ARG A 107 -1.02 -26.11 6.39
C ARG A 107 -0.76 -26.80 7.72
N ASN A 108 -1.22 -26.18 8.81
CA ASN A 108 -1.15 -26.69 10.19
C ASN A 108 0.27 -26.92 10.73
N GLN A 109 1.30 -26.32 10.14
CA GLN A 109 2.66 -26.37 10.66
C GLN A 109 3.19 -24.97 10.99
N PRO A 110 3.96 -24.80 12.09
CA PRO A 110 4.68 -23.56 12.34
C PRO A 110 5.76 -23.38 11.27
N VAL A 111 6.04 -22.13 10.91
CA VAL A 111 7.09 -21.83 9.94
C VAL A 111 8.46 -22.11 10.53
N THR A 112 9.24 -22.89 9.80
CA THR A 112 10.65 -23.19 10.12
C THR A 112 11.61 -22.44 9.20
N PRO A 113 12.87 -22.21 9.62
CA PRO A 113 13.88 -21.59 8.78
C PRO A 113 14.12 -22.34 7.46
N ASN A 114 14.12 -23.68 7.52
CA ASN A 114 14.26 -24.54 6.34
C ASN A 114 13.10 -24.35 5.35
N GLN A 115 11.86 -24.25 5.84
CA GLN A 115 10.70 -23.96 4.97
C GLN A 115 10.83 -22.60 4.27
N VAL A 116 11.41 -21.59 4.92
CA VAL A 116 11.65 -20.29 4.28
C VAL A 116 12.68 -20.42 3.15
N VAL A 117 13.80 -21.09 3.41
CA VAL A 117 14.86 -21.28 2.42
C VAL A 117 14.39 -22.15 1.25
N SER A 118 13.57 -23.19 1.50
CA SER A 118 13.06 -24.06 0.43
C SER A 118 12.06 -23.37 -0.50
N LYS A 119 11.42 -22.29 -0.03
CA LYS A 119 10.49 -21.46 -0.83
C LYS A 119 11.19 -20.43 -1.71
N ILE A 120 12.49 -20.22 -1.56
CA ILE A 120 13.25 -19.25 -2.34
C ILE A 120 14.39 -19.95 -3.11
N LYS A 121 14.64 -19.55 -4.35
CA LYS A 121 15.67 -20.19 -5.21
C LYS A 121 16.54 -19.15 -5.90
N ARG A 122 17.81 -19.51 -6.09
CA ARG A 122 18.84 -18.67 -6.75
C ARG A 122 18.61 -18.51 -8.25
N GLN A 123 18.10 -19.53 -8.94
CA GLN A 123 17.82 -19.48 -10.38
C GLN A 123 16.38 -18.99 -10.60
N SER A 124 16.13 -17.68 -10.45
CA SER A 124 14.78 -17.13 -10.63
C SER A 124 14.62 -16.46 -12.00
N THR A 125 14.28 -17.25 -13.02
CA THR A 125 13.33 -16.78 -14.05
C THR A 125 11.88 -17.02 -13.62
N ASP A 126 11.68 -17.81 -12.57
CA ASP A 126 10.38 -18.18 -12.02
C ASP A 126 10.05 -17.25 -10.85
N ASP A 127 9.14 -16.29 -11.06
CA ASP A 127 8.76 -15.28 -10.06
C ASP A 127 8.23 -15.91 -8.76
N ILE A 128 7.72 -17.15 -8.83
CA ILE A 128 7.09 -17.91 -7.73
C ILE A 128 8.07 -18.26 -6.61
N TYR A 129 9.36 -18.47 -6.92
CA TYR A 129 10.40 -18.82 -5.92
C TYR A 129 11.33 -17.65 -5.62
N SER A 130 10.85 -16.41 -5.79
CA SER A 130 11.62 -15.20 -5.52
C SER A 130 11.40 -14.70 -4.08
N PRO A 131 12.36 -13.92 -3.52
CA PRO A 131 12.11 -13.18 -2.29
C PRO A 131 10.85 -12.30 -2.34
N ILE A 132 10.50 -11.78 -3.52
CA ILE A 132 9.29 -10.98 -3.73
C ILE A 132 8.02 -11.83 -3.55
N ALA A 133 7.98 -13.06 -4.05
CA ALA A 133 6.83 -13.95 -3.84
C ALA A 133 6.60 -14.30 -2.36
N LEU A 134 7.67 -14.41 -1.58
CA LEU A 134 7.54 -14.55 -0.12
C LEU A 134 6.93 -13.29 0.51
N ILE A 135 7.32 -12.09 0.06
CA ILE A 135 6.69 -10.84 0.49
C ILE A 135 5.21 -10.79 0.12
N SER A 136 4.83 -11.21 -1.09
CA SER A 136 3.42 -11.31 -1.49
C SER A 136 2.65 -12.24 -0.55
N THR A 137 3.23 -13.40 -0.19
CA THR A 137 2.62 -14.33 0.78
C THR A 137 2.45 -13.68 2.16
N VAL A 138 3.43 -12.89 2.61
CA VAL A 138 3.32 -12.12 3.86
C VAL A 138 2.18 -11.11 3.78
N LEU A 139 2.08 -10.36 2.67
CA LEU A 139 1.05 -9.35 2.47
C LEU A 139 -0.36 -9.97 2.40
N GLU A 140 -0.53 -11.13 1.78
CA GLU A 140 -1.80 -11.87 1.72
C GLU A 140 -2.27 -12.33 3.11
N GLN A 141 -1.35 -12.76 3.98
CA GLN A 141 -1.69 -13.32 5.29
C GLN A 141 -1.77 -12.27 6.40
N ASN A 142 -1.31 -11.05 6.15
CA ASN A 142 -1.26 -9.96 7.12
C ASN A 142 -1.94 -8.72 6.54
N PRO A 143 -3.25 -8.53 6.78
CA PRO A 143 -3.92 -7.28 6.46
C PRO A 143 -3.13 -6.11 7.05
N LYS A 144 -2.91 -5.05 6.26
CA LYS A 144 -2.15 -3.84 6.66
C LYS A 144 -0.64 -3.98 6.76
N ALA A 145 -0.04 -5.14 6.43
CA ALA A 145 1.42 -5.25 6.39
C ALA A 145 2.07 -4.33 5.35
N TYR A 146 1.32 -3.84 4.35
CA TYR A 146 1.78 -2.86 3.37
C TYR A 146 2.25 -1.52 4.00
N PHE A 147 1.82 -1.17 5.22
CA PHE A 147 2.38 -0.02 5.95
C PHE A 147 3.82 -0.24 6.42
N ALA A 148 4.26 -1.50 6.54
CA ALA A 148 5.60 -1.88 6.97
C ALA A 148 6.56 -2.02 5.78
N PHE A 149 6.39 -1.22 4.73
CA PHE A 149 7.16 -1.26 3.48
C PHE A 149 8.68 -1.41 3.71
N GLU A 150 9.28 -0.55 4.54
CA GLU A 150 10.72 -0.59 4.84
C GLU A 150 11.19 -1.95 5.38
N LYS A 151 10.36 -2.59 6.23
CA LYS A 151 10.67 -3.91 6.79
C LYS A 151 10.56 -4.99 5.72
N LEU A 152 9.51 -4.94 4.89
CA LEU A 152 9.29 -5.89 3.80
C LEU A 152 10.39 -5.79 2.74
N TYR A 153 10.76 -4.58 2.36
CA TYR A 153 11.87 -4.32 1.46
C TYR A 153 13.17 -4.89 2.03
N LYS A 154 13.47 -4.61 3.30
CA LYS A 154 14.69 -5.11 3.94
C LYS A 154 14.71 -6.64 4.03
N ILE A 155 13.58 -7.30 4.28
CA ILE A 155 13.47 -8.77 4.20
C ILE A 155 13.82 -9.25 2.79
N ALA A 156 13.19 -8.67 1.77
CA ALA A 156 13.41 -9.06 0.38
C ALA A 156 14.88 -8.88 -0.05
N SER A 157 15.50 -7.75 0.29
CA SER A 157 16.90 -7.46 -0.01
C SER A 157 17.86 -8.40 0.73
N ASP A 158 17.64 -8.64 2.02
CA ASP A 158 18.49 -9.54 2.81
C ASP A 158 18.42 -10.99 2.25
N LEU A 159 17.23 -11.46 1.84
CA LEU A 159 17.08 -12.76 1.17
C LEU A 159 17.71 -12.79 -0.23
N ALA A 160 17.63 -11.70 -0.99
CA ALA A 160 18.29 -11.59 -2.29
C ALA A 160 19.82 -11.71 -2.16
N ILE A 161 20.41 -11.03 -1.18
CA ILE A 161 21.85 -11.13 -0.89
C ILE A 161 22.23 -12.56 -0.51
N TYR A 162 21.44 -13.21 0.34
CA TYR A 162 21.67 -14.61 0.70
C TYR A 162 21.69 -15.54 -0.53
N LEU A 163 20.81 -15.30 -1.50
CA LEU A 163 20.73 -16.07 -2.74
C LEU A 163 21.79 -15.68 -3.78
N GLU A 164 22.65 -14.69 -3.49
CA GLU A 164 23.58 -14.10 -4.45
C GLU A 164 22.86 -13.51 -5.69
N LEU A 165 21.66 -12.96 -5.47
CA LEU A 165 20.94 -12.19 -6.48
C LEU A 165 21.43 -10.75 -6.45
N GLU A 166 21.61 -10.17 -7.64
CA GLU A 166 21.92 -8.75 -7.76
C GLU A 166 20.70 -7.94 -7.28
N ILE A 167 20.89 -7.11 -6.25
CA ILE A 167 19.86 -6.14 -5.86
C ILE A 167 19.89 -5.03 -6.91
N THR A 168 19.07 -5.17 -7.93
CA THR A 168 18.88 -4.13 -8.93
C THR A 168 18.00 -3.01 -8.36
N GLU A 169 18.00 -1.87 -9.05
CA GLU A 169 17.11 -0.74 -8.72
C GLU A 169 15.61 -1.08 -8.81
N ASP A 170 15.26 -2.26 -9.32
CA ASP A 170 13.89 -2.72 -9.54
C ASP A 170 13.30 -3.47 -8.33
N TYR A 171 14.12 -3.84 -7.34
CA TYR A 171 13.64 -4.55 -6.15
C TYR A 171 12.68 -3.70 -5.31
N LEU A 172 13.02 -2.42 -5.13
CA LEU A 172 12.21 -1.47 -4.38
C LEU A 172 10.84 -1.27 -5.06
N PRO A 173 10.77 -0.96 -6.37
CA PRO A 173 9.53 -0.90 -7.12
C PRO A 173 8.68 -2.17 -7.06
N LYS A 174 9.28 -3.36 -7.14
CA LYS A 174 8.56 -4.64 -7.02
C LYS A 174 7.90 -4.83 -5.65
N VAL A 175 8.59 -4.53 -4.56
CA VAL A 175 7.99 -4.58 -3.21
C VAL A 175 6.89 -3.53 -3.07
N GLN A 176 7.09 -2.34 -3.62
CA GLN A 176 6.10 -1.27 -3.55
C GLN A 176 4.84 -1.59 -4.36
N SER A 177 4.98 -2.19 -5.55
CA SER A 177 3.87 -2.71 -6.35
C SER A 177 3.06 -3.75 -5.56
N ALA A 178 3.72 -4.73 -4.93
CA ALA A 178 3.02 -5.70 -4.07
C ALA A 178 2.27 -5.04 -2.90
N CYS A 179 2.86 -3.99 -2.29
CA CYS A 179 2.20 -3.22 -1.24
C CYS A 179 0.97 -2.46 -1.74
N ILE A 180 1.03 -1.90 -2.96
CA ILE A 180 -0.12 -1.25 -3.61
C ILE A 180 -1.25 -2.26 -3.81
N GLU A 181 -0.95 -3.43 -4.39
CA GLU A 181 -1.94 -4.48 -4.63
C GLU A 181 -2.59 -4.95 -3.31
N SER A 182 -1.79 -5.18 -2.27
CA SER A 182 -2.29 -5.53 -0.94
C SER A 182 -3.20 -4.44 -0.34
N SER A 183 -2.85 -3.16 -0.54
CA SER A 183 -3.69 -2.06 -0.04
C SER A 183 -5.04 -1.93 -0.77
N LEU A 184 -5.10 -2.30 -2.06
CA LEU A 184 -6.37 -2.38 -2.79
C LEU A 184 -7.27 -3.48 -2.23
N VAL A 185 -6.68 -4.63 -1.89
CA VAL A 185 -7.41 -5.75 -1.27
C VAL A 185 -7.96 -5.37 0.12
N ASP A 186 -7.23 -4.57 0.90
CA ASP A 186 -7.68 -4.03 2.20
C ASP A 186 -8.68 -2.86 2.06
N GLY A 187 -9.01 -2.44 0.84
CA GLY A 187 -9.92 -1.31 0.57
C GLY A 187 -9.30 0.07 0.77
N ASN A 188 -7.98 0.16 0.94
CA ASN A 188 -7.26 1.42 1.17
C ASN A 188 -6.79 2.05 -0.15
N PHE A 189 -7.75 2.61 -0.89
CA PHE A 189 -7.47 3.23 -2.18
C PHE A 189 -6.51 4.44 -2.10
N ASP A 190 -6.58 5.24 -1.04
CA ASP A 190 -5.72 6.41 -0.89
C ASP A 190 -4.24 6.03 -0.78
N PHE A 191 -3.93 4.95 -0.07
CA PHE A 191 -2.57 4.40 -0.03
C PHE A 191 -2.14 3.96 -1.42
N ALA A 192 -2.97 3.15 -2.10
CA ALA A 192 -2.69 2.65 -3.45
C ALA A 192 -2.43 3.79 -4.45
N TYR A 193 -3.28 4.81 -4.44
CA TYR A 193 -3.16 6.00 -5.28
C TYR A 193 -1.85 6.77 -5.01
N LYS A 194 -1.59 7.10 -3.74
CA LYS A 194 -0.38 7.85 -3.35
C LYS A 194 0.89 7.09 -3.72
N HIS A 195 0.95 5.80 -3.42
CA HIS A 195 2.15 5.01 -3.69
C HIS A 195 2.33 4.69 -5.18
N SER A 196 1.25 4.69 -5.98
CA SER A 196 1.35 4.64 -7.45
C SER A 196 1.98 5.91 -8.02
N LYS A 197 1.57 7.09 -7.52
CA LYS A 197 2.19 8.38 -7.89
C LYS A 197 3.68 8.40 -7.58
N ASN A 198 4.06 7.96 -6.38
CA ASN A 198 5.47 7.86 -5.99
C ASN A 198 6.28 6.93 -6.93
N LEU A 199 5.68 5.86 -7.44
CA LEU A 199 6.35 4.99 -8.43
C LEU A 199 6.53 5.69 -9.78
N PHE A 200 5.52 6.43 -10.25
CA PHE A 200 5.68 7.24 -11.46
C PHE A 200 6.82 8.25 -11.29
N ASP A 201 6.83 8.98 -10.17
CA ASP A 201 7.84 10.01 -9.88
C ASP A 201 9.25 9.38 -9.80
N TYR A 202 9.40 8.25 -9.10
CA TYR A 202 10.66 7.51 -8.99
C TYR A 202 11.28 7.17 -10.36
N TYR A 203 10.48 6.68 -11.30
CA TYR A 203 10.96 6.29 -12.62
C TYR A 203 11.14 7.48 -13.58
N VAL A 204 10.32 8.52 -13.43
CA VAL A 204 10.47 9.78 -14.19
C VAL A 204 11.77 10.48 -13.80
N ASP A 205 12.02 10.65 -12.50
CA ASP A 205 13.22 11.31 -11.98
C ASP A 205 14.50 10.57 -12.38
N LYS A 206 14.44 9.24 -12.40
CA LYS A 206 15.56 8.39 -12.82
C LYS A 206 15.69 8.24 -14.33
N SER A 207 14.83 8.84 -15.16
CA SER A 207 14.83 8.67 -16.62
C SER A 207 14.68 7.21 -17.09
N HIS A 208 14.02 6.36 -16.29
CA HIS A 208 13.81 4.92 -16.57
C HIS A 208 12.34 4.61 -16.88
N GLY A 209 11.65 5.51 -17.59
CA GLY A 209 10.22 5.38 -17.88
C GLY A 209 9.83 4.10 -18.65
N GLU A 210 10.77 3.49 -19.39
CA GLU A 210 10.55 2.23 -20.10
C GLU A 210 10.22 1.06 -19.15
N LYS A 211 10.74 1.07 -17.92
CA LYS A 211 10.47 0.03 -16.91
C LYS A 211 9.10 0.16 -16.24
N LEU A 212 8.43 1.32 -16.36
CA LEU A 212 7.08 1.49 -15.82
C LEU A 212 6.08 0.52 -16.46
N ASN A 213 6.34 0.07 -17.70
CA ASN A 213 5.46 -0.89 -18.36
C ASN A 213 5.47 -2.27 -17.69
N GLU A 214 6.47 -2.60 -16.86
CA GLU A 214 6.47 -3.84 -16.07
C GLU A 214 5.37 -3.83 -14.99
N PHE A 215 4.99 -2.64 -14.51
CA PHE A 215 4.01 -2.44 -13.44
C PHE A 215 2.63 -2.00 -13.96
N TRP A 216 2.39 -2.11 -15.28
CA TRP A 216 1.14 -1.65 -15.91
C TRP A 216 -0.10 -2.27 -15.25
N LEU A 217 -0.01 -3.54 -14.84
CA LEU A 217 -1.14 -4.27 -14.25
C LEU A 217 -1.50 -3.71 -12.89
N THR A 218 -0.52 -3.38 -12.05
CA THR A 218 -0.74 -2.73 -10.75
C THR A 218 -1.47 -1.39 -10.96
N PHE A 219 -0.99 -0.54 -11.87
CA PHE A 219 -1.65 0.74 -12.16
C PHE A 219 -3.05 0.57 -12.75
N TYR A 220 -3.24 -0.44 -13.60
CA TYR A 220 -4.55 -0.78 -14.16
C TYR A 220 -5.52 -1.24 -13.07
N GLN A 221 -5.07 -2.06 -12.11
CA GLN A 221 -5.87 -2.50 -10.97
C GLN A 221 -6.28 -1.31 -10.08
N VAL A 222 -5.37 -0.37 -9.81
CA VAL A 222 -5.71 0.89 -9.12
C VAL A 222 -6.79 1.65 -9.88
N GLY A 223 -6.64 1.80 -11.20
CA GLY A 223 -7.63 2.44 -12.07
C GLY A 223 -8.93 1.66 -12.25
N LYS A 224 -8.99 0.40 -11.83
CA LYS A 224 -10.18 -0.47 -11.87
C LYS A 224 -10.71 -0.79 -10.46
N TYR A 225 -10.21 -0.11 -9.44
CA TYR A 225 -10.63 -0.34 -8.07
C TYR A 225 -12.13 -0.09 -7.90
N ILE A 226 -12.79 -0.95 -7.13
CA ILE A 226 -14.20 -0.82 -6.77
C ILE A 226 -14.28 -1.04 -5.27
N SER A 227 -14.82 -0.06 -4.54
CA SER A 227 -15.03 -0.19 -3.10
C SER A 227 -16.25 -1.08 -2.82
N PRO A 228 -16.17 -2.04 -1.88
CA PRO A 228 -17.33 -2.81 -1.44
C PRO A 228 -18.49 -1.92 -0.94
N GLU A 229 -18.18 -0.76 -0.37
CA GLU A 229 -19.15 0.17 0.20
C GLU A 229 -20.03 0.87 -0.85
N TRP A 230 -19.64 0.85 -2.13
CA TRP A 230 -20.40 1.49 -3.21
C TRP A 230 -21.70 0.77 -3.58
N HIS A 231 -21.95 -0.42 -3.03
CA HIS A 231 -23.13 -1.22 -3.35
C HIS A 231 -24.28 -1.08 -2.35
N ASN A 232 -24.12 -0.24 -1.32
CA ASN A 232 -25.14 0.01 -0.30
C ASN A 232 -26.21 1.02 -0.78
N GLU A 233 -27.29 1.17 0.00
CA GLU A 233 -28.33 2.19 -0.25
C GLU A 233 -27.73 3.58 -0.41
N TYR A 234 -28.40 4.44 -1.19
CA TYR A 234 -27.90 5.77 -1.55
C TYR A 234 -27.46 6.59 -0.30
N ASP A 235 -26.16 6.87 -0.21
CA ASP A 235 -25.54 7.76 0.77
C ASP A 235 -24.73 8.84 0.03
N GLU A 236 -25.06 10.10 0.28
CA GLU A 236 -24.37 11.26 -0.31
C GLU A 236 -22.87 11.25 -0.02
N LYS A 237 -22.43 10.79 1.16
CA LYS A 237 -21.01 10.70 1.50
C LYS A 237 -20.30 9.66 0.64
N VAL A 238 -20.94 8.51 0.42
CA VAL A 238 -20.39 7.42 -0.41
C VAL A 238 -20.28 7.86 -1.87
N GLU A 239 -21.27 8.61 -2.38
CA GLU A 239 -21.21 9.18 -3.73
C GLU A 239 -20.10 10.23 -3.88
N GLN A 240 -19.88 11.09 -2.88
CA GLN A 240 -18.78 12.06 -2.88
C GLN A 240 -17.40 11.36 -2.81
N GLU A 241 -17.29 10.28 -2.05
CA GLU A 241 -16.08 9.46 -2.02
C GLU A 241 -15.84 8.79 -3.37
N LYS A 242 -16.88 8.17 -3.95
CA LYS A 242 -16.83 7.50 -5.25
C LYS A 242 -16.34 8.44 -6.35
N ILE A 243 -16.90 9.65 -6.45
CA ILE A 243 -16.46 10.60 -7.48
C ILE A 243 -15.00 11.04 -7.26
N SER A 244 -14.56 11.21 -6.01
CA SER A 244 -13.16 11.49 -5.68
C SER A 244 -12.22 10.37 -6.13
N VAL A 245 -12.61 9.11 -5.89
CA VAL A 245 -11.88 7.93 -6.37
C VAL A 245 -11.84 7.89 -7.88
N LEU A 246 -12.96 8.11 -8.58
CA LEU A 246 -13.00 8.13 -10.05
C LEU A 246 -12.03 9.16 -10.66
N PHE A 247 -11.92 10.35 -10.06
CA PHE A 247 -10.94 11.36 -10.51
C PHE A 247 -9.50 10.89 -10.35
N LYS A 248 -9.16 10.29 -9.21
CA LYS A 248 -7.83 9.72 -8.94
C LYS A 248 -7.51 8.55 -9.87
N GLN A 249 -8.48 7.67 -10.13
CA GLN A 249 -8.34 6.56 -11.09
C GLN A 249 -8.09 7.07 -12.51
N ARG A 250 -8.85 8.10 -12.94
CA ARG A 250 -8.64 8.76 -14.24
C ARG A 250 -7.21 9.30 -14.36
N GLU A 251 -6.69 9.92 -13.29
CA GLU A 251 -5.32 10.42 -13.26
C GLU A 251 -4.30 9.28 -13.41
N ILE A 252 -4.40 8.21 -12.60
CA ILE A 252 -3.47 7.07 -12.66
C ILE A 252 -3.45 6.43 -14.05
N LEU A 253 -4.62 6.17 -14.64
CA LEU A 253 -4.70 5.58 -15.98
C LEU A 253 -4.13 6.52 -17.05
N SER A 254 -4.36 7.83 -16.93
CA SER A 254 -3.79 8.83 -17.85
C SER A 254 -2.27 8.90 -17.74
N LEU A 255 -1.73 8.87 -16.52
CA LEU A 255 -0.28 8.80 -16.29
C LEU A 255 0.31 7.51 -16.83
N THR A 256 -0.37 6.39 -16.64
CA THR A 256 0.05 5.09 -17.19
C THR A 256 0.17 5.17 -18.71
N LEU A 257 -0.85 5.67 -19.42
CA LEU A 257 -0.79 5.84 -20.88
C LEU A 257 0.31 6.80 -21.35
N LYS A 258 0.57 7.85 -20.58
CA LYS A 258 1.57 8.86 -20.92
C LYS A 258 3.00 8.34 -20.72
N LEU A 259 3.23 7.59 -19.64
CA LEU A 259 4.57 7.27 -19.14
C LEU A 259 4.98 5.81 -19.40
N ALA A 260 4.07 4.85 -19.26
CA ALA A 260 4.33 3.44 -19.54
C ALA A 260 4.17 3.19 -21.05
N LYS A 261 5.28 3.30 -21.78
CA LYS A 261 5.32 3.01 -23.21
C LYS A 261 5.70 1.55 -23.45
N PRO A 262 5.07 0.86 -24.41
CA PRO A 262 5.51 -0.47 -24.79
C PRO A 262 6.92 -0.42 -25.37
N THR A 263 7.72 -1.41 -25.02
CA THR A 263 9.08 -1.64 -25.52
C THR A 263 9.09 -2.87 -26.43
N THR A 264 10.21 -3.16 -27.07
CA THR A 264 10.38 -4.38 -27.89
C THR A 264 10.17 -5.68 -27.12
N SER A 265 10.30 -5.64 -25.79
CA SER A 265 10.17 -6.79 -24.89
C SER A 265 8.84 -6.85 -24.13
N THR A 266 7.97 -5.84 -24.24
CA THR A 266 6.75 -5.74 -23.43
C THR A 266 5.48 -5.62 -24.28
N VAL A 267 4.38 -6.16 -23.77
CA VAL A 267 3.08 -6.16 -24.46
C VAL A 267 2.46 -4.77 -24.43
N ASP A 268 1.83 -4.37 -25.53
CA ASP A 268 1.02 -3.15 -25.59
C ASP A 268 -0.36 -3.36 -24.93
N ASN A 269 -0.50 -2.83 -23.72
CA ASN A 269 -1.74 -2.88 -22.94
C ASN A 269 -2.58 -1.59 -23.04
N SER A 270 -2.19 -0.64 -23.91
CA SER A 270 -2.83 0.68 -24.04
C SER A 270 -4.33 0.57 -24.31
N ARG A 271 -4.77 -0.42 -25.10
CA ARG A 271 -6.19 -0.63 -25.43
C ARG A 271 -7.05 -0.91 -24.20
N LEU A 272 -6.56 -1.75 -23.27
CA LEU A 272 -7.27 -2.07 -22.03
C LEU A 272 -7.38 -0.83 -21.14
N ILE A 273 -6.27 -0.10 -21.01
CA ILE A 273 -6.18 1.11 -20.19
C ILE A 273 -7.09 2.21 -20.76
N ILE A 274 -7.10 2.42 -22.07
CA ILE A 274 -8.01 3.37 -22.75
C ILE A 274 -9.47 2.95 -22.55
N GLY A 275 -9.78 1.66 -22.64
CA GLY A 275 -11.12 1.13 -22.40
C GLY A 275 -11.63 1.50 -21.01
N GLN A 276 -10.83 1.25 -19.98
CA GLN A 276 -11.16 1.61 -18.60
C GLN A 276 -11.25 3.14 -18.42
N LEU A 277 -10.33 3.91 -18.99
CA LEU A 277 -10.35 5.37 -18.91
C LEU A 277 -11.65 5.95 -19.51
N ARG A 278 -12.12 5.41 -20.64
CA ARG A 278 -13.41 5.78 -21.25
C ARG A 278 -14.60 5.40 -20.38
N HIS A 279 -14.53 4.29 -19.65
CA HIS A 279 -15.57 3.90 -18.71
C HIS A 279 -15.66 4.90 -17.56
N ILE A 280 -14.54 5.23 -16.92
CA ILE A 280 -14.49 6.21 -15.82
C ILE A 280 -14.99 7.58 -16.25
N ASN A 281 -14.57 8.06 -17.43
CA ASN A 281 -15.05 9.35 -17.95
C ASN A 281 -16.57 9.36 -18.15
N ARG A 282 -17.17 8.23 -18.57
CA ARG A 282 -18.62 8.11 -18.68
C ARG A 282 -19.30 8.18 -17.31
N GLU A 283 -18.74 7.53 -16.29
CA GLU A 283 -19.29 7.57 -14.93
C GLU A 283 -19.19 8.97 -14.32
N ILE A 284 -18.05 9.66 -14.47
CA ILE A 284 -17.89 11.05 -14.03
C ILE A 284 -18.92 11.96 -14.72
N ASN A 285 -19.10 11.82 -16.04
CA ASN A 285 -20.08 12.62 -16.77
C ASN A 285 -21.52 12.32 -16.34
N ALA A 286 -21.85 11.05 -16.09
CA ALA A 286 -23.16 10.65 -15.60
C ALA A 286 -23.44 11.24 -14.21
N TRP A 287 -22.44 11.25 -13.32
CA TRP A 287 -22.55 11.87 -12.01
C TRP A 287 -22.85 13.38 -12.09
N TYR A 288 -22.17 14.12 -12.98
CA TYR A 288 -22.47 15.54 -13.20
C TYR A 288 -23.90 15.75 -13.75
N ALA A 289 -24.32 14.94 -14.71
CA ALA A 289 -25.67 15.03 -15.28
C ALA A 289 -26.76 14.77 -14.24
N ASP A 290 -26.56 13.78 -13.37
CA ASP A 290 -27.47 13.47 -12.26
C ASP A 290 -27.48 14.59 -11.21
N ASN A 291 -26.30 15.10 -10.84
CA ASN A 291 -26.18 16.21 -9.88
C ASN A 291 -26.86 17.50 -10.39
N ASP A 292 -26.68 17.83 -11.66
CA ASP A 292 -27.36 18.98 -12.29
C ASP A 292 -28.88 18.78 -12.35
N SER A 293 -29.34 17.56 -12.65
CA SER A 293 -30.78 17.21 -12.64
C SER A 293 -31.37 17.38 -11.24
N ARG A 294 -30.68 16.88 -10.20
CA ARG A 294 -31.11 17.01 -8.80
C ARG A 294 -31.11 18.46 -8.32
N ARG A 295 -30.14 19.27 -8.76
CA ARG A 295 -30.13 20.71 -8.50
C ARG A 295 -31.34 21.39 -9.14
N GLY A 296 -31.66 21.05 -10.39
CA GLY A 296 -32.86 21.53 -11.08
C GLY A 296 -34.15 21.17 -10.33
N ASP A 297 -34.31 19.91 -9.92
CA ASP A 297 -35.46 19.43 -9.16
C ASP A 297 -35.60 20.12 -7.81
N ASN A 298 -34.49 20.34 -7.10
CA ASN A 298 -34.50 21.03 -5.81
C ASN A 298 -34.87 22.51 -5.95
N VAL A 299 -34.36 23.20 -6.97
CA VAL A 299 -34.74 24.59 -7.27
C VAL A 299 -36.23 24.66 -7.65
N GLN A 300 -36.73 23.71 -8.44
CA GLN A 300 -38.12 23.68 -8.84
C GLN A 300 -39.06 23.38 -7.67
N ARG A 301 -38.71 22.44 -6.78
CA ARG A 301 -39.45 22.19 -5.53
C ARG A 301 -39.41 23.38 -4.59
N ALA A 302 -38.26 24.04 -4.45
CA ALA A 302 -38.15 25.27 -3.65
C ALA A 302 -39.06 26.37 -4.22
N ALA A 303 -39.04 26.60 -5.54
CA ALA A 303 -39.92 27.56 -6.20
C ALA A 303 -41.41 27.22 -6.01
N GLN A 304 -41.80 25.94 -6.15
CA GLN A 304 -43.17 25.49 -5.89
C GLN A 304 -43.58 25.66 -4.43
N SER A 305 -42.69 25.38 -3.48
CA SER A 305 -42.96 25.56 -2.06
C SER A 305 -43.11 27.05 -1.69
N THR A 306 -42.27 27.92 -2.23
CA THR A 306 -42.37 29.37 -2.06
C THR A 306 -43.66 29.90 -2.68
N HIS A 307 -44.01 29.41 -3.87
CA HIS A 307 -45.27 29.80 -4.52
C HIS A 307 -46.50 29.36 -3.71
N ALA A 308 -46.50 28.13 -3.17
CA ALA A 308 -47.57 27.64 -2.30
C ALA A 308 -47.68 28.49 -1.02
N GLN A 309 -46.55 28.78 -0.36
CA GLN A 309 -46.52 29.65 0.82
C GLN A 309 -47.02 31.08 0.53
N LEU A 310 -46.65 31.65 -0.61
CA LEU A 310 -47.15 32.96 -1.04
C LEU A 310 -48.66 32.94 -1.28
N GLN A 311 -49.17 31.88 -1.91
CA GLN A 311 -50.60 31.72 -2.16
C GLN A 311 -51.39 31.56 -0.86
N ASP A 312 -50.89 30.80 0.10
CA ASP A 312 -51.51 30.65 1.42
C ASP A 312 -51.50 31.97 2.21
N ASN A 313 -50.39 32.71 2.17
CA ASN A 313 -50.31 34.03 2.79
C ASN A 313 -51.29 35.04 2.16
N ILE A 314 -51.43 35.04 0.83
CA ILE A 314 -52.40 35.90 0.13
C ILE A 314 -53.83 35.52 0.50
N ASN A 315 -54.15 34.23 0.56
CA ASN A 315 -55.47 33.75 0.95
C ASN A 315 -55.81 34.11 2.41
N GLY A 316 -54.82 34.03 3.31
CA GLY A 316 -54.95 34.48 4.69
C GLY A 316 -55.25 35.98 4.80
N LEU A 317 -54.50 36.81 4.07
CA LEU A 317 -54.70 38.26 4.04
C LEU A 317 -56.03 38.68 3.41
N LEU A 318 -56.49 37.97 2.37
CA LEU A 318 -57.80 38.22 1.75
C LEU A 318 -58.96 37.84 2.68
N SER A 319 -58.83 36.73 3.40
CA SER A 319 -59.79 36.30 4.42
C SER A 319 -59.87 37.32 5.56
N GLU A 320 -58.70 37.80 6.04
CA GLU A 320 -58.61 38.81 7.10
C GLU A 320 -59.09 40.20 6.63
N ALA A 321 -58.82 40.57 5.37
CA ALA A 321 -59.34 41.80 4.78
C ALA A 321 -60.85 41.74 4.57
N ALA A 322 -61.41 40.60 4.17
CA ALA A 322 -62.85 40.39 4.01
C ALA A 322 -63.57 40.43 5.36
N SER A 323 -63.01 39.80 6.40
CA SER A 323 -63.56 39.86 7.76
C SER A 323 -63.47 41.28 8.36
N THR A 324 -62.41 42.02 8.06
CA THR A 324 -62.21 43.40 8.54
C THR A 324 -63.05 44.42 7.75
N ALA A 325 -63.25 44.22 6.44
CA ALA A 325 -64.11 45.05 5.61
C ALA A 325 -65.60 44.91 5.97
N ALA A 326 -66.02 43.74 6.47
CA ALA A 326 -67.32 43.56 7.10
C ALA A 326 -67.49 44.35 8.41
N GLN A 327 -66.40 44.85 9.01
CA GLN A 327 -66.41 45.56 10.29
C GLN A 327 -66.00 47.05 10.24
N SER A 328 -65.34 47.57 9.19
CA SER A 328 -65.05 49.02 9.11
C SER A 328 -64.62 49.49 7.71
N LYS A 329 -65.39 50.41 7.11
CA LYS A 329 -65.19 50.90 5.73
C LYS A 329 -63.99 51.84 5.51
N ASN A 330 -63.23 52.22 6.55
CA ASN A 330 -62.20 53.27 6.44
C ASN A 330 -60.77 52.89 6.89
N GLN A 331 -60.51 51.67 7.37
CA GLN A 331 -59.15 51.26 7.82
C GLN A 331 -58.36 50.38 6.84
N ALA A 332 -59.02 49.71 5.88
CA ALA A 332 -58.37 48.77 4.96
C ALA A 332 -57.37 49.45 4.00
N SER A 333 -57.70 50.63 3.46
CA SER A 333 -56.88 51.31 2.46
C SER A 333 -55.51 51.79 2.97
N LYS A 334 -55.39 52.14 4.27
CA LYS A 334 -54.14 52.65 4.86
C LYS A 334 -53.16 51.55 5.27
N LYS A 335 -53.62 50.32 5.51
CA LYS A 335 -52.75 49.18 5.86
C LYS A 335 -52.14 48.51 4.62
N ILE A 336 -52.92 48.39 3.53
CA ILE A 336 -52.44 47.85 2.24
C ILE A 336 -51.34 48.76 1.66
N SER A 337 -51.48 50.08 1.77
CA SER A 337 -50.47 51.04 1.31
C SER A 337 -49.17 51.04 2.11
N LYS A 338 -49.15 50.54 3.36
CA LYS A 338 -47.93 50.40 4.17
C LYS A 338 -47.20 49.07 3.92
N LEU A 339 -47.91 48.03 3.49
CA LEU A 339 -47.33 46.71 3.21
C LEU A 339 -46.74 46.61 1.79
N LEU A 340 -47.33 47.29 0.80
CA LEU A 340 -46.75 47.38 -0.55
C LEU A 340 -45.39 48.10 -0.56
N VAL A 341 -45.20 49.09 0.31
CA VAL A 341 -43.90 49.78 0.49
C VAL A 341 -42.87 48.90 1.21
N SER A 342 -43.31 47.91 2.00
CA SER A 342 -42.43 46.98 2.72
C SER A 342 -42.06 45.73 1.92
N GLY A 343 -42.88 45.34 0.92
CA GLY A 343 -42.68 44.12 0.13
C GLY A 343 -41.84 44.29 -1.15
N LEU A 344 -41.67 45.51 -1.64
CA LEU A 344 -40.85 45.81 -2.84
C LEU A 344 -39.35 45.98 -2.55
N GLY A 345 -38.93 45.99 -1.28
CA GLY A 345 -37.54 46.24 -0.86
C GLY A 345 -36.58 45.05 -0.92
N TRP A 346 -37.08 43.83 -1.12
CA TRP A 346 -36.22 42.63 -1.25
C TRP A 346 -36.08 42.12 -2.69
N ALA A 347 -36.92 42.58 -3.62
CA ALA A 347 -36.93 42.11 -5.00
C ALA A 347 -36.05 42.94 -5.95
N ILE A 348 -35.64 44.15 -5.56
CA ILE A 348 -34.75 45.04 -6.33
C ILE A 348 -33.41 45.12 -5.60
N GLY A 349 -32.60 44.07 -5.73
CA GLY A 349 -31.26 44.02 -5.11
C GLY A 349 -30.34 42.89 -5.59
N ALA A 350 -30.75 42.10 -6.60
CA ALA A 350 -29.96 40.96 -7.09
C ALA A 350 -29.51 41.06 -8.56
N GLN A 351 -29.72 42.20 -9.23
CA GLN A 351 -29.20 42.46 -10.57
C GLN A 351 -28.87 43.95 -10.75
N GLU A 352 -27.67 44.37 -10.32
CA GLU A 352 -26.83 45.44 -10.95
C GLU A 352 -25.64 45.84 -10.06
N GLY A 353 -24.42 45.81 -10.64
CA GLY A 353 -23.13 46.27 -10.07
C GLY A 353 -22.24 45.10 -9.60
N ASP A 354 -21.16 44.70 -10.28
CA ASP A 354 -20.03 45.53 -10.69
C ASP A 354 -19.61 45.33 -12.16
N ILE A 355 -19.98 46.31 -12.98
CA ILE A 355 -19.22 46.73 -14.15
C ILE A 355 -19.12 48.26 -14.02
N GLU A 356 -18.00 48.80 -13.51
CA GLU A 356 -17.17 49.83 -14.19
C GLU A 356 -16.03 50.42 -13.33
N ARG A 357 -14.83 50.29 -13.90
CA ARG A 357 -13.70 51.24 -14.00
C ARG A 357 -13.61 52.45 -13.05
N LYS A 358 -12.42 52.57 -12.44
CA LYS A 358 -11.52 53.70 -12.70
C LYS A 358 -10.12 53.20 -13.01
#